data_AF-A0A961S4S1-F1
#
_entry.id   AF-A0A961S4S1-F1
#
_cell.length_a   1.000
_cell.length_b   1.000
_cell.length_c   1.000
_cell.angle_alpha   90.00
_cell.angle_beta   90.00
_cell.angle_gamma   90.00
#
_symmetry.space_group_name_H-M   'P 1'
#
loop_
_entity.id
_entity.type
_entity.pdbx_description
1 polymer ?
#
loop_
_entity_poly.entity_id
_entity_poly.type
_entity_poly.pdbx_seq_one_letter_code
_entity_poly.pdbx_strand_id
1 'polypeptide(L)'
;MSKANLSPPQIARLVDLADILMPATEKLPAPGTLASYTALLETAFVASGLTQDEVREALDALPSDVNWNTVTSFGTRHPAAFEILALLTSGAYVMAPEVLETLGYPDDRRNPAGPMDAADEYDTGILEPVINRGPCYRDPRTDGAG
;
A
#
# COMPACT_ATOMS: atom_id res chain seq x y z
N MET A 1 3.90 0.11 18.08
CA MET A 1 3.81 -0.35 16.69
C MET A 1 4.89 -1.41 16.50
N SER A 2 4.52 -2.64 16.14
CA SER A 2 5.51 -3.70 15.92
C SER A 2 6.27 -3.39 14.62
N LYS A 3 7.60 -3.32 14.70
CA LYS A 3 8.44 -3.20 13.50
C LYS A 3 8.44 -4.56 12.79
N ALA A 4 8.32 -4.56 11.47
CA ALA A 4 8.52 -5.77 10.68
C ALA A 4 9.96 -6.30 10.93
N ASN A 5 10.11 -7.57 11.32
CA ASN A 5 11.42 -8.19 11.50
C ASN A 5 11.75 -9.11 10.31
N LEU A 6 11.84 -8.52 9.11
CA LEU A 6 12.22 -9.25 7.89
C LEU A 6 13.74 -9.27 7.77
N SER A 7 14.33 -10.47 7.66
CA SER A 7 15.77 -10.62 7.48
C SER A 7 16.20 -10.27 6.03
N PRO A 8 17.47 -9.88 5.80
CA PRO A 8 17.95 -9.54 4.46
C PRO A 8 17.72 -10.65 3.41
N PRO A 9 17.92 -11.96 3.71
CA PRO A 9 17.61 -13.03 2.77
C PRO A 9 16.10 -13.13 2.45
N GLN A 10 15.22 -12.90 3.43
CA GLN A 10 13.78 -12.89 3.20
C GLN A 10 13.36 -11.72 2.31
N ILE A 11 13.94 -10.53 2.54
CA ILE A 11 13.72 -9.36 1.70
C ILE A 11 14.15 -9.64 0.26
N ALA A 12 15.33 -10.22 0.04
CA ALA A 12 15.80 -10.58 -1.29
C ALA A 12 14.81 -11.50 -2.02
N ARG A 13 14.29 -12.52 -1.35
CA ARG A 13 13.29 -13.44 -1.93
C ARG A 13 11.95 -12.75 -2.24
N LEU A 14 11.54 -11.78 -1.42
CA LEU A 14 10.34 -10.96 -1.71
C LEU A 14 10.56 -10.05 -2.92
N VAL A 15 11.76 -9.51 -3.08
CA VAL A 15 12.14 -8.71 -4.26
C VAL A 15 12.11 -9.58 -5.52
N ASP A 16 12.72 -10.77 -5.48
CA ASP A 16 12.71 -11.72 -6.61
C ASP A 16 11.26 -12.09 -7.01
N LEU A 17 10.41 -12.38 -6.02
CA LEU A 17 8.99 -12.64 -6.26
C LEU A 17 8.30 -11.41 -6.88
N ALA A 18 8.55 -10.23 -6.33
CA ALA A 18 7.94 -8.99 -6.81
C ALA A 18 8.30 -8.68 -8.26
N ASP A 19 9.56 -8.87 -8.65
CA ASP A 19 10.03 -8.65 -10.03
C ASP A 19 9.36 -9.60 -11.03
N ILE A 20 8.97 -10.80 -10.59
CA ILE A 20 8.18 -11.74 -11.41
C ILE A 20 6.72 -11.28 -11.54
N LEU A 21 6.12 -10.82 -10.44
CA LEU A 21 4.71 -10.41 -10.41
C LEU A 21 4.48 -9.07 -11.12
N MET A 22 5.44 -8.15 -11.01
CA MET A 22 5.38 -6.78 -11.52
C MET A 22 6.64 -6.52 -12.37
N PRO A 23 6.78 -7.18 -13.53
CA PRO A 23 7.94 -7.00 -14.38
C PRO A 23 8.03 -5.55 -14.90
N ALA A 24 9.25 -5.08 -15.15
CA ALA A 24 9.47 -3.77 -15.74
C ALA A 24 8.75 -3.64 -17.09
N THR A 25 8.24 -2.44 -17.35
CA THR A 25 7.68 -2.05 -18.65
C THR A 25 8.41 -0.80 -19.16
N GLU A 26 7.97 -0.26 -20.30
CA GLU A 26 8.53 0.99 -20.83
C GLU A 26 8.39 2.18 -19.85
N LYS A 27 7.32 2.20 -19.06
CA LYS A 27 6.98 3.33 -18.18
C LYS A 27 7.17 3.02 -16.70
N LEU A 28 6.94 1.77 -16.31
CA LEU A 28 6.95 1.35 -14.91
C LEU A 28 8.21 0.54 -14.59
N PRO A 29 8.96 0.91 -13.53
CA PRO A 29 10.15 0.19 -13.12
C PRO A 29 9.79 -1.15 -12.49
N ALA A 30 10.72 -2.12 -12.51
CA ALA A 30 10.58 -3.32 -11.69
C ALA A 30 10.83 -3.00 -10.20
N PRO A 31 10.14 -3.67 -9.26
CA PRO A 31 10.35 -3.52 -7.83
C PRO A 31 11.81 -3.52 -7.37
N GLY A 32 12.64 -4.43 -7.86
CA GLY A 32 14.05 -4.56 -7.48
C GLY A 32 14.93 -3.40 -7.92
N THR A 33 14.44 -2.54 -8.82
CA THR A 33 15.16 -1.33 -9.26
C THR A 33 14.84 -0.09 -8.43
N LEU A 34 13.81 -0.15 -7.58
CA LEU A 34 13.37 0.94 -6.73
C LEU A 34 14.16 0.96 -5.42
N ALA A 35 14.98 1.99 -5.21
CA ALA A 35 15.82 2.11 -4.01
C ALA A 35 15.01 2.14 -2.69
N SER A 36 13.78 2.63 -2.74
CA SER A 36 12.86 2.73 -1.60
C SER A 36 12.12 1.42 -1.29
N TYR A 37 12.14 0.43 -2.19
CA TYR A 37 11.24 -0.72 -2.14
C TYR A 37 11.39 -1.58 -0.89
N THR A 38 12.62 -1.82 -0.44
CA THR A 38 12.89 -2.56 0.80
C THR A 38 12.26 -1.89 2.02
N ALA A 39 12.35 -0.56 2.12
CA ALA A 39 11.71 0.18 3.21
C ALA A 39 10.18 0.13 3.09
N LEU A 40 9.65 0.17 1.87
CA LEU A 40 8.22 0.07 1.60
C LEU A 40 7.65 -1.32 1.88
N LEU A 41 8.44 -2.39 1.80
CA LEU A 41 8.03 -3.72 2.27
C LEU A 41 7.78 -3.74 3.79
N GLU A 42 8.62 -3.07 4.58
CA GLU A 42 8.37 -2.91 6.02
C GLU A 42 7.09 -2.10 6.28
N THR A 43 6.88 -1.02 5.51
CA THR A 43 5.63 -0.23 5.59
C THR A 43 4.40 -1.06 5.21
N ALA A 44 4.49 -1.86 4.14
CA ALA A 44 3.41 -2.71 3.67
C ALA A 44 3.07 -3.77 4.72
N PHE A 45 4.08 -4.36 5.36
CA PHE A 45 3.89 -5.28 6.47
C PHE A 45 3.10 -4.62 7.60
N VAL A 46 3.53 -3.45 8.07
CA VAL A 46 2.84 -2.74 9.17
C VAL A 46 1.41 -2.36 8.79
N ALA A 47 1.18 -1.91 7.55
CA ALA A 47 -0.14 -1.51 7.07
C ALA A 47 -1.10 -2.70 6.85
N SER A 48 -0.58 -3.87 6.48
CA SER A 48 -1.39 -5.07 6.17
C SER A 48 -2.12 -5.66 7.38
N GLY A 49 -1.63 -5.42 8.60
CA GLY A 49 -2.12 -6.07 9.81
C GLY A 49 -1.73 -7.54 9.95
N LEU A 50 -0.92 -8.08 9.03
CA LEU A 50 -0.40 -9.45 9.09
C LEU A 50 0.55 -9.64 10.29
N THR A 51 0.55 -10.85 10.82
CA THR A 51 1.47 -11.27 11.89
C THR A 51 2.82 -11.71 11.31
N GLN A 52 3.86 -11.68 12.14
CA GLN A 52 5.19 -12.18 11.77
C GLN A 52 5.17 -13.67 11.41
N ASP A 53 4.34 -14.46 12.09
CA ASP A 53 4.25 -15.90 11.85
C ASP A 53 3.57 -16.22 10.52
N GLU A 54 2.49 -15.52 10.16
CA GLU A 54 1.83 -15.69 8.85
C GLU A 54 2.79 -15.40 7.69
N VAL A 55 3.58 -14.33 7.79
CA VAL A 55 4.54 -13.96 6.74
C VAL A 55 5.71 -14.94 6.69
N ARG A 56 6.21 -15.40 7.85
CA ARG A 56 7.27 -16.39 7.93
C ARG A 56 6.82 -17.72 7.32
N GLU A 57 5.65 -18.22 7.68
CA GLU A 57 5.09 -19.46 7.12
C GLU A 57 4.88 -19.35 5.61
N ALA A 58 4.40 -18.20 5.12
CA ALA A 58 4.25 -17.96 3.69
C ALA A 58 5.61 -17.96 2.96
N LEU A 59 6.65 -17.34 3.54
CA LEU A 59 8.01 -17.33 3.01
C LEU A 59 8.68 -18.71 3.03
N ASP A 60 8.39 -19.52 4.04
CA ASP A 60 8.89 -20.90 4.14
C ASP A 60 8.24 -21.80 3.07
N ALA A 61 6.98 -21.53 2.70
CA ALA A 61 6.29 -22.23 1.63
C ALA A 61 6.71 -21.78 0.21
N LEU A 62 7.28 -20.58 0.07
CA LEU A 62 7.77 -20.08 -1.21
C LEU A 62 8.93 -21.00 -1.71
N PRO A 63 8.96 -21.39 -3.00
CA PRO A 63 10.07 -22.15 -3.56
C PRO A 63 11.41 -21.41 -3.44
N SER A 64 12.50 -22.15 -3.26
CA SER A 64 13.86 -21.57 -3.19
C SER A 64 14.31 -20.98 -4.52
N ASP A 65 13.96 -21.62 -5.63
CA ASP A 65 14.12 -21.11 -6.99
C ASP A 65 12.87 -20.32 -7.39
N VAL A 66 12.99 -19.00 -7.41
CA VAL A 66 11.90 -18.06 -7.68
C VAL A 66 11.93 -17.71 -9.17
N ASN A 67 11.04 -18.32 -9.95
CA ASN A 67 10.84 -18.04 -11.37
C ASN A 67 9.35 -18.18 -11.74
N TRP A 68 8.96 -17.78 -12.95
CA TRP A 68 7.56 -17.77 -13.37
C TRP A 68 6.84 -19.11 -13.18
N ASN A 69 7.49 -20.22 -13.54
CA ASN A 69 6.88 -21.55 -13.45
C ASN A 69 6.72 -22.00 -12.00
N THR A 70 7.72 -21.74 -11.15
CA THR A 70 7.65 -22.11 -9.73
C THR A 70 6.65 -21.24 -8.97
N VAL A 71 6.60 -19.93 -9.25
CA VAL A 71 5.62 -19.00 -8.67
C VAL A 71 4.19 -19.34 -9.10
N THR A 72 3.96 -19.68 -10.37
CA THR A 72 2.63 -20.10 -10.84
C THR A 72 2.16 -21.38 -10.15
N SER A 73 3.05 -22.37 -10.04
CA SER A 73 2.76 -23.62 -9.34
C SER A 73 2.53 -23.41 -7.85
N PHE A 74 3.30 -22.51 -7.23
CA PHE A 74 3.14 -22.08 -5.84
C PHE A 74 1.79 -21.43 -5.60
N GLY A 75 1.37 -20.47 -6.43
CA GLY A 75 0.04 -19.84 -6.32
C GLY A 75 -1.12 -20.83 -6.44
N THR A 76 -0.93 -21.92 -7.19
CA THR A 76 -1.94 -22.99 -7.31
C THR A 76 -1.97 -23.91 -6.10
N ARG A 77 -0.80 -24.26 -5.54
CA ARG A 77 -0.67 -25.24 -4.44
C ARG A 77 -0.82 -24.62 -3.04
N HIS A 78 -0.46 -23.36 -2.90
CA HIS A 78 -0.44 -22.62 -1.64
C HIS A 78 -1.09 -21.24 -1.81
N PRO A 79 -2.37 -21.17 -2.21
CA PRO A 79 -3.03 -19.91 -2.57
C PRO A 79 -3.02 -18.87 -1.43
N ALA A 80 -3.28 -19.30 -0.18
CA ALA A 80 -3.26 -18.39 0.97
C ALA A 80 -1.86 -17.80 1.24
N ALA A 81 -0.80 -18.62 1.12
CA ALA A 81 0.57 -18.13 1.26
C ALA A 81 0.93 -17.17 0.12
N PHE A 82 0.50 -17.48 -1.10
CA PHE A 82 0.69 -16.61 -2.24
C PHE A 82 -0.01 -15.26 -2.07
N GLU A 83 -1.25 -15.24 -1.60
CA GLU A 83 -2.01 -14.01 -1.34
C GLU A 83 -1.30 -13.10 -0.32
N ILE A 84 -0.76 -13.67 0.76
CA ILE A 84 0.04 -12.95 1.76
C ILE A 84 1.26 -12.27 1.11
N LEU A 85 2.05 -13.02 0.35
CA LEU A 85 3.27 -12.50 -0.26
C LEU A 85 2.97 -11.52 -1.40
N ALA A 86 1.93 -11.80 -2.19
CA ALA A 86 1.46 -10.92 -3.25
C ALA A 86 0.99 -9.58 -2.67
N LEU A 87 0.20 -9.60 -1.59
CA LEU A 87 -0.28 -8.40 -0.91
C LEU A 87 0.89 -7.52 -0.45
N LEU A 88 1.90 -8.11 0.20
CA LEU A 88 3.07 -7.37 0.68
C LEU A 88 3.87 -6.75 -0.47
N THR A 89 4.15 -7.55 -1.50
CA THR A 89 4.96 -7.10 -2.63
C THR A 89 4.23 -6.04 -3.46
N SER A 90 2.97 -6.28 -3.83
CA SER A 90 2.17 -5.29 -4.56
C SER A 90 1.91 -4.04 -3.74
N GLY A 91 1.65 -4.19 -2.43
CA GLY A 91 1.42 -3.08 -1.51
C GLY A 91 2.63 -2.16 -1.43
N ALA A 92 3.83 -2.73 -1.28
CA ALA A 92 5.07 -1.96 -1.31
C ALA A 92 5.26 -1.22 -2.64
N TYR A 93 4.95 -1.88 -3.76
CA TYR A 93 5.14 -1.32 -5.10
C TYR A 93 4.25 -0.10 -5.35
N VAL A 94 2.96 -0.18 -5.01
CA VAL A 94 2.02 0.93 -5.22
C VAL A 94 2.20 2.08 -4.22
N MET A 95 3.05 1.93 -3.21
CA MET A 95 3.47 3.02 -2.33
C MET A 95 4.74 3.74 -2.82
N ALA A 96 5.42 3.23 -3.84
CA ALA A 96 6.64 3.85 -4.36
C ALA A 96 6.32 5.18 -5.05
N PRO A 97 6.97 6.30 -4.67
CA PRO A 97 6.73 7.61 -5.27
C PRO A 97 6.87 7.61 -6.79
N GLU A 98 7.89 6.91 -7.31
CA GLU A 98 8.17 6.81 -8.74
C GLU A 98 7.03 6.11 -9.50
N VAL A 99 6.42 5.09 -8.87
CA VAL A 99 5.26 4.37 -9.41
C VAL A 99 4.03 5.27 -9.36
N LEU A 100 3.78 5.93 -8.22
CA LEU A 100 2.65 6.83 -8.04
C LEU A 100 2.68 8.01 -9.03
N GLU A 101 3.84 8.64 -9.22
CA GLU A 101 4.05 9.72 -10.19
C GLU A 101 3.75 9.25 -11.62
N THR A 102 4.25 8.07 -11.99
CA THR A 102 4.00 7.49 -13.32
C THR A 102 2.51 7.20 -13.56
N LEU A 103 1.79 6.79 -12.52
CA LEU A 103 0.35 6.54 -12.56
C LEU A 103 -0.48 7.84 -12.54
N GLY A 104 0.16 9.00 -12.36
CA GLY A 104 -0.53 10.28 -12.18
C GLY A 104 -1.32 10.35 -10.88
N TYR A 105 -0.94 9.57 -9.87
CA TYR A 105 -1.57 9.61 -8.57
C TYR A 105 -1.20 10.95 -7.90
N PRO A 106 -2.17 11.70 -7.36
CA PRO A 106 -1.87 12.98 -6.72
C PRO A 106 -0.86 12.78 -5.59
N ASP A 107 0.26 13.52 -5.63
CA ASP A 107 1.07 13.65 -4.43
C ASP A 107 0.19 14.31 -3.35
N ASP A 108 0.28 13.84 -2.11
CA ASP A 108 -0.40 14.49 -0.99
C ASP A 108 0.32 15.81 -0.68
N ARG A 109 0.45 16.70 -1.67
CA ARG A 109 0.34 18.11 -1.38
C ARG A 109 -1.06 18.28 -0.84
N ARG A 110 -1.19 18.18 0.48
CA ARG A 110 -2.14 19.02 1.20
C ARG A 110 -2.04 20.38 0.50
N ASN A 111 -3.09 20.73 -0.20
CA ASN A 111 -3.30 22.09 -0.63
C ASN A 111 -4.12 22.66 0.55
N PRO A 112 -3.51 22.99 1.71
CA PRO A 112 -4.27 23.67 2.72
C PRO A 112 -4.84 24.91 2.03
N ALA A 113 -6.14 25.14 2.16
CA ALA A 113 -6.74 26.37 1.69
C ALA A 113 -5.86 27.52 2.18
N GLY A 114 -5.49 28.44 1.27
CA GLY A 114 -4.72 29.59 1.66
C GLY A 114 -5.48 30.35 2.76
N PRO A 115 -4.80 31.05 3.68
CA PRO A 115 -5.47 31.84 4.71
C PRO A 115 -6.51 32.82 4.15
N MET A 116 -6.33 33.26 2.89
CA MET A 116 -7.26 34.11 2.16
C MET A 116 -8.47 33.34 1.59
N ASP A 117 -8.30 32.10 1.11
CA ASP A 117 -9.41 31.32 0.54
C ASP A 117 -10.46 31.00 1.62
N ALA A 118 -10.00 30.70 2.83
CA ALA A 118 -10.88 30.50 3.98
C ALA A 118 -11.59 31.80 4.41
N ALA A 119 -10.96 32.97 4.21
CA ALA A 119 -11.56 34.26 4.53
C ALA A 119 -12.59 34.68 3.46
N ASP A 120 -12.29 34.48 2.17
CA ASP A 120 -13.20 34.78 1.06
C ASP A 120 -14.46 33.89 1.10
N GLU A 121 -14.34 32.61 1.48
CA GLU A 121 -15.50 31.73 1.66
C GLU A 121 -16.42 32.16 2.83
N TYR A 122 -15.83 32.78 3.86
CA TYR A 122 -16.59 33.41 4.96
C TYR A 122 -17.23 34.74 4.53
N ASP A 123 -16.53 35.58 3.76
CA ASP A 123 -17.00 36.93 3.40
C ASP A 123 -18.05 36.90 2.26
N THR A 124 -18.01 35.87 1.41
CA THR A 124 -18.98 35.68 0.31
C THR A 124 -20.32 35.07 0.74
N GLY A 125 -20.44 34.64 1.99
CA GLY A 125 -21.67 34.06 2.52
C GLY A 125 -21.93 32.61 2.07
N ILE A 126 -20.93 31.95 1.46
CA ILE A 126 -21.05 30.57 0.95
C ILE A 126 -21.21 29.56 2.10
N LEU A 127 -20.67 29.89 3.28
CA LEU A 127 -20.72 29.04 4.46
C LEU A 127 -21.99 29.24 5.31
N GLU A 128 -22.72 30.35 5.20
CA GLU A 128 -23.97 30.60 5.93
C GLU A 128 -25.00 29.47 5.79
N PRO A 129 -25.29 28.91 4.60
CA PRO A 129 -26.21 27.79 4.47
C PRO A 129 -25.76 26.55 5.24
N VAL A 130 -24.44 26.30 5.32
CA VAL A 130 -23.86 25.15 6.05
C VAL A 130 -23.88 25.39 7.55
N ILE A 131 -23.55 26.61 8.00
CA ILE A 131 -23.59 27.02 9.41
C ILE A 131 -25.03 26.99 9.92
N ASN A 132 -25.97 27.58 9.17
CA ASN A 132 -27.39 27.61 9.53
C ASN A 132 -28.04 26.22 9.51
N ARG A 133 -27.54 25.31 8.67
CA ARG A 133 -28.00 23.91 8.65
C ARG A 133 -27.58 23.15 9.92
N GLY A 134 -26.46 23.52 10.54
CA GLY A 134 -25.88 22.81 11.67
C GLY A 134 -25.19 21.48 11.28
N PRO A 135 -24.56 20.79 12.25
CA PRO A 135 -23.81 19.56 11.98
C PRO A 135 -24.71 18.47 11.38
N CYS A 136 -24.35 17.96 10.20
CA CYS A 136 -25.05 16.83 9.55
C CYS A 136 -24.27 15.52 9.63
N TYR A 137 -23.30 15.44 10.54
CA TYR A 137 -22.49 14.25 10.72
C TYR A 137 -23.33 13.10 11.31
N ARG A 138 -23.22 11.94 10.67
CA ARG A 138 -23.71 10.66 11.19
C ARG A 138 -22.54 9.94 11.83
N ASP A 139 -22.66 9.59 13.11
CA ASP A 139 -21.61 8.85 13.79
C ASP A 139 -21.57 7.40 13.27
N PRO A 140 -20.50 6.99 12.56
CA PRO A 140 -20.38 5.66 12.00
C PRO A 140 -20.29 4.56 13.07
N ARG A 141 -20.14 4.92 14.36
CA ARG A 141 -20.20 3.97 15.49
C ARG A 141 -21.60 3.72 16.00
N THR A 142 -22.57 4.58 15.69
CA THR A 142 -23.97 4.46 16.16
C THR A 142 -24.95 4.08 15.05
N ASP A 143 -24.60 4.33 13.79
CA ASP A 143 -25.51 4.16 12.65
C ASP A 143 -25.58 2.72 12.08
N GLY A 144 -25.09 1.72 12.82
CA GLY A 144 -25.11 0.30 12.44
C GLY A 144 -25.77 -0.65 13.44
N ALA A 145 -26.37 -0.15 14.52
CA ALA A 145 -27.08 -0.96 15.51
C ALA A 145 -28.60 -0.82 15.33
N GLY A 146 -29.13 -1.50 14.31
CA GLY A 146 -30.57 -1.63 14.04
C GLY A 146 -30.86 -2.97 13.40
#